data_AF-A0ABD6IYP8-F1
#
_entry.id   AF-A0ABD6IYP8-F1
#
_cell.length_a   1.000
_cell.length_b   1.000
_cell.length_c   1.000
_cell.angle_alpha   90.00
_cell.angle_beta   90.00
_cell.angle_gamma   90.00
#
_symmetry.space_group_name_H-M   'P 1'
#
loop_
_entity.id
_entity.type
_entity.pdbx_description
1 polymer ?
#
loop_
_entity_poly.entity_id
_entity_poly.type
_entity_poly.pdbx_seq_one_letter_code
_entity_poly.pdbx_strand_id
1 'polypeptide(L)'
;MSHDFPAVEELDHLPEHERREVIEDLVVAEFRSALFMTDREEFALDVGFFDLGITSLRLSEVKLSLERKLGREISTATLFGHPTAGQLIDHLCA
;
A
#
# COMPACT_ATOMS: atom_id res chain seq x y z
N MET A 1 12.41 7.67 4.12
CA MET A 1 11.98 8.98 4.68
C MET A 1 10.68 8.79 5.44
N SER A 2 10.45 9.52 6.53
CA SER A 2 9.13 9.54 7.20
C SER A 2 8.18 10.33 6.31
N HIS A 3 7.46 9.66 5.40
CA HIS A 3 6.31 10.27 4.75
C HIS A 3 5.27 10.51 5.85
N ASP A 4 4.98 11.78 6.11
CA ASP A 4 3.91 12.20 7.00
C ASP A 4 2.61 12.02 6.22
N PHE A 5 1.98 10.86 6.40
CA PHE A 5 0.70 10.57 5.77
C PHE A 5 -0.41 11.26 6.57
N PRO A 6 -1.38 11.92 5.89
CA PRO A 6 -2.50 12.54 6.58
C PRO A 6 -3.30 11.49 7.36
N ALA A 7 -3.98 11.94 8.40
CA ALA A 7 -4.81 11.04 9.21
C ALA A 7 -5.93 10.42 8.37
N VAL A 8 -6.43 9.24 8.77
CA VAL A 8 -7.56 8.56 8.11
C VAL A 8 -8.76 9.48 7.93
N GLU A 9 -9.03 10.31 8.94
CA GLU A 9 -10.13 11.29 8.93
C GLU A 9 -9.94 12.35 7.84
N GLU A 10 -8.71 12.78 7.55
CA GLU A 10 -8.42 13.70 6.45
C GLU A 10 -8.60 13.03 5.09
N LEU A 11 -8.20 11.76 4.94
CA LEU A 11 -8.42 10.99 3.71
C LEU A 11 -9.89 10.95 3.32
N ASP A 12 -10.80 10.86 4.30
CA ASP A 12 -12.24 10.79 4.03
C ASP A 12 -12.80 12.12 3.48
N HIS A 13 -12.15 13.24 3.75
CA HIS A 13 -12.53 14.57 3.26
C HIS A 13 -11.84 14.98 1.97
N LEU A 14 -10.80 14.26 1.55
CA LEU A 14 -10.12 14.51 0.27
C LEU A 14 -11.00 14.11 -0.93
N PRO A 15 -10.90 14.84 -2.04
CA PRO A 15 -11.50 14.40 -3.30
C PRO A 15 -10.84 13.09 -3.78
N GLU A 16 -11.58 12.30 -4.55
CA GLU A 16 -11.20 10.93 -4.96
C GLU A 16 -9.79 10.83 -5.56
N HIS A 17 -9.39 11.83 -6.37
CA HIS A 17 -8.06 11.87 -6.98
C HIS A 17 -6.94 12.08 -5.96
N GLU A 18 -7.09 13.06 -5.05
CA GLU A 18 -6.10 13.29 -3.98
C GLU A 18 -6.04 12.10 -3.02
N ARG A 19 -7.20 11.52 -2.68
CA ARG A 19 -7.25 10.31 -1.85
C ARG A 19 -6.48 9.15 -2.50
N ARG A 20 -6.67 8.92 -3.80
CA ARG A 20 -5.96 7.88 -4.54
C ARG A 20 -4.46 8.11 -4.53
N GLU A 21 -3.99 9.33 -4.76
CA GLU A 21 -2.56 9.67 -4.72
C GLU A 21 -1.96 9.39 -3.33
N VAL A 22 -2.67 9.75 -2.25
CA VAL A 22 -2.19 9.49 -0.90
C VAL A 22 -2.17 8.00 -0.56
N ILE A 23 -3.23 7.26 -0.93
CA ILE A 23 -3.27 5.80 -0.73
C ILE A 23 -2.15 5.12 -1.53
N GLU A 24 -1.92 5.56 -2.77
CA GLU A 24 -0.83 5.05 -3.61
C GLU A 24 0.53 5.29 -2.96
N ASP A 25 0.83 6.52 -2.56
CA ASP A 25 2.11 6.85 -1.91
C ASP A 25 2.29 6.04 -0.62
N LEU A 26 1.21 5.87 0.15
CA LEU A 26 1.21 5.07 1.36
C LEU A 26 1.55 3.60 1.08
N VAL A 27 0.82 2.98 0.14
CA VAL A 27 1.03 1.59 -0.24
C VAL A 27 2.45 1.40 -0.75
N VAL A 28 2.90 2.24 -1.67
CA VAL A 28 4.26 2.18 -2.24
C VAL A 28 5.32 2.35 -1.15
N ALA A 29 5.15 3.27 -0.21
CA ALA A 29 6.10 3.47 0.88
C ALA A 29 6.20 2.24 1.80
N GLU A 30 5.07 1.62 2.15
CA GLU A 30 5.06 0.39 2.96
C GLU A 30 5.75 -0.77 2.22
N PHE A 31 5.47 -0.94 0.93
CA PHE A 31 6.10 -1.99 0.12
C PHE A 31 7.60 -1.74 -0.09
N ARG A 32 8.02 -0.51 -0.37
CA ARG A 32 9.45 -0.15 -0.47
C ARG A 32 10.20 -0.43 0.84
N SER A 33 9.61 -0.05 1.98
CA SER A 33 10.14 -0.36 3.31
C SER A 33 10.26 -1.87 3.53
N ALA A 34 9.24 -2.63 3.12
CA ALA A 34 9.24 -4.09 3.18
C ALA A 34 10.27 -4.75 2.24
N LEU A 35 10.64 -4.11 1.13
CA LEU A 35 11.67 -4.62 0.22
C LEU A 35 13.08 -4.09 0.53
N PHE A 36 13.22 -3.22 1.53
CA PHE A 36 14.46 -2.47 1.78
C PHE A 36 14.93 -1.68 0.54
N MET A 37 13.99 -1.26 -0.31
CA MET A 37 14.27 -0.43 -1.47
C MET A 37 14.65 0.97 -1.02
N THR A 38 15.58 1.56 -1.74
CA THR A 38 15.96 2.96 -1.60
C THR A 38 15.06 3.86 -2.43
N ASP A 39 14.97 5.15 -2.07
CA ASP A 39 14.16 6.16 -2.80
C ASP A 39 14.59 6.34 -4.28
N ARG A 40 15.71 5.74 -4.71
CA ARG A 40 16.18 5.75 -6.10
C ARG A 40 15.61 4.62 -6.95
N GLU A 41 14.99 3.62 -6.32
CA GLU A 41 14.45 2.45 -7.01
C GLU A 41 12.98 2.68 -7.36
N GLU A 42 12.67 2.47 -8.64
CA GLU A 42 11.32 2.53 -9.14
C GLU A 42 10.53 1.32 -8.62
N PHE A 43 9.37 1.59 -8.04
CA PHE A 43 8.50 0.53 -7.53
C PHE A 43 7.45 0.21 -8.60
N ALA A 44 7.45 -1.04 -9.07
CA ALA A 44 6.55 -1.46 -10.14
C ALA A 44 5.18 -1.86 -9.59
N LEU A 45 4.16 -1.06 -9.88
CA LEU A 45 2.79 -1.27 -9.39
C LEU A 45 2.10 -2.48 -10.04
N ASP A 46 2.47 -2.81 -11.28
CA ASP A 46 1.90 -3.90 -12.07
C ASP A 46 2.62 -5.24 -11.86
N VAL A 47 3.65 -5.27 -11.01
CA VAL A 47 4.42 -6.49 -10.72
C VAL A 47 3.87 -7.14 -9.45
N GLY A 48 3.79 -8.47 -9.48
CA GLY A 48 3.27 -9.24 -8.35
C GLY A 48 4.16 -9.11 -7.12
N PHE A 49 3.57 -9.09 -5.92
CA PHE A 49 4.32 -8.96 -4.66
C PHE A 49 5.47 -9.97 -4.56
N PHE A 50 5.19 -11.24 -4.87
CA PHE A 50 6.20 -12.30 -4.81
C PHE A 50 7.28 -12.18 -5.89
N ASP A 51 6.94 -11.62 -7.05
CA ASP A 51 7.88 -11.37 -8.14
C ASP A 51 8.82 -10.20 -7.80
N LEU A 52 8.31 -9.20 -7.07
CA LEU A 52 9.10 -8.15 -6.43
C LEU A 52 10.01 -8.67 -5.29
N GLY A 53 9.87 -9.94 -4.88
CA GLY A 53 10.63 -10.53 -3.78
C GLY A 53 10.00 -10.31 -2.39
N ILE A 54 8.74 -9.86 -2.31
CA ILE A 54 7.99 -9.82 -1.05
C ILE A 54 7.77 -11.26 -0.56
N THR A 55 8.02 -11.49 0.72
CA THR A 55 7.67 -12.74 1.40
C THR A 55 6.31 -12.62 2.08
N SER A 56 5.62 -13.74 2.33
CA SER A 56 4.32 -13.73 3.03
C SER A 56 4.36 -13.06 4.40
N LEU A 57 5.50 -13.16 5.10
CA LEU A 57 5.71 -12.46 6.37
C LEU A 57 5.71 -10.94 6.16
N ARG A 58 6.50 -10.45 5.21
CA ARG A 58 6.60 -9.02 4.88
C ARG A 58 5.28 -8.47 4.34
N LEU A 59 4.57 -9.27 3.53
CA LEU A 59 3.24 -8.92 3.05
C LEU A 59 2.25 -8.74 4.21
N SER A 60 2.32 -9.61 5.23
CA SER A 60 1.48 -9.51 6.42
C SER A 60 1.84 -8.29 7.28
N GLU A 61 3.13 -7.91 7.37
CA GLU A 61 3.57 -6.68 8.03
C GLU A 61 3.04 -5.43 7.32
N VAL A 62 3.15 -5.37 6.00
CA VAL A 62 2.58 -4.30 5.16
C VAL A 62 1.07 -4.23 5.38
N LYS A 63 0.37 -5.36 5.34
CA LYS A 63 -1.07 -5.44 5.61
C LYS A 63 -1.43 -4.78 6.94
N LEU A 64 -0.80 -5.22 8.04
CA LEU A 64 -1.07 -4.69 9.38
C LEU A 64 -0.75 -3.19 9.48
N SER A 65 0.29 -2.72 8.79
CA SER A 65 0.64 -1.31 8.75
C SER A 65 -0.41 -0.48 8.01
N LEU A 66 -0.86 -0.94 6.84
CA LEU A 66 -1.94 -0.33 6.07
C LEU A 66 -3.24 -0.33 6.86
N GLU A 67 -3.60 -1.43 7.53
CA GLU A 67 -4.81 -1.50 8.36
C GLU A 67 -4.80 -0.45 9.47
N ARG A 68 -3.66 -0.25 10.15
CA ARG A 68 -3.50 0.78 11.18
C ARG A 68 -3.58 2.19 10.62
N LYS A 69 -2.97 2.43 9.46
CA LYS A 69 -2.88 3.76 8.85
C LYS A 69 -4.13 4.17 8.09
N LEU A 70 -4.90 3.23 7.56
CA LEU A 70 -6.15 3.45 6.85
C LEU A 70 -7.38 3.27 7.76
N GLY A 71 -7.21 2.68 8.95
CA GLY A 71 -8.31 2.39 9.86
C GLY A 71 -9.31 1.37 9.30
N ARG A 72 -8.92 0.57 8.32
CA ARG A 72 -9.76 -0.42 7.62
C ARG A 72 -9.12 -1.79 7.71
N GLU A 73 -9.93 -2.84 7.80
CA GLU A 73 -9.42 -4.21 7.80
C GLU A 73 -9.19 -4.70 6.36
N ILE A 74 -8.03 -5.29 6.10
CA ILE A 74 -7.66 -5.83 4.79
C ILE A 74 -7.64 -7.35 4.91
N SER A 75 -8.57 -8.03 4.24
CA SER A 75 -8.59 -9.49 4.27
C SER A 75 -7.38 -10.09 3.54
N THR A 76 -6.87 -11.22 4.02
CA THR A 76 -5.83 -11.97 3.28
C THR A 76 -6.32 -12.41 1.91
N ALA A 77 -7.61 -12.73 1.78
CA ALA A 77 -8.24 -13.00 0.49
C ALA A 77 -8.09 -11.84 -0.49
N THR A 78 -8.14 -10.59 -0.03
CA THR A 78 -7.90 -9.40 -0.86
C THR A 78 -6.46 -9.38 -1.37
N LEU A 79 -5.48 -9.65 -0.52
CA LEU A 79 -4.06 -9.70 -0.93
C LEU A 79 -3.78 -10.79 -1.97
N PHE A 80 -4.44 -11.95 -1.83
CA PHE A 80 -4.32 -13.03 -2.81
C PHE A 80 -5.10 -12.76 -4.10
N GLY A 81 -6.24 -12.05 -4.02
CA GLY A 81 -7.04 -11.64 -5.19
C GLY A 81 -6.44 -10.48 -5.97
N HIS A 82 -5.67 -9.63 -5.31
CA HIS A 82 -4.99 -8.46 -5.87
C HIS A 82 -3.47 -8.63 -5.66
N PRO A 83 -2.82 -9.53 -6.42
CA PRO A 83 -1.41 -9.88 -6.20
C PRO A 83 -0.41 -8.77 -6.54
N THR A 84 -0.87 -7.60 -7.01
CA THR A 84 -0.06 -6.44 -7.39
C THR A 84 -0.44 -5.22 -6.56
N ALA A 85 0.50 -4.29 -6.37
CA ALA A 85 0.23 -3.09 -5.58
C ALA A 85 -0.81 -2.18 -6.25
N GLY A 86 -0.79 -2.08 -7.59
CA GLY A 86 -1.78 -1.31 -8.33
C GLY A 86 -3.21 -1.83 -8.12
N GLN A 87 -3.40 -3.15 -8.14
CA GLN A 87 -4.71 -3.76 -7.87
C GLN A 87 -5.15 -3.56 -6.41
N LEU A 88 -4.22 -3.61 -5.46
CA LEU A 88 -4.52 -3.34 -4.06
C LEU A 88 -4.94 -1.88 -3.86
N ILE A 89 -4.23 -0.92 -4.46
CA ILE A 89 -4.57 0.51 -4.41
C ILE A 89 -5.96 0.75 -4.98
N ASP A 90 -6.26 0.16 -6.15
CA ASP A 90 -7.57 0.30 -6.78
C ASP A 90 -8.69 -0.23 -5.88
N HIS A 91 -8.47 -1.38 -5.22
CA HIS A 91 -9.40 -1.93 -4.24
C HIS A 91 -9.57 -1.06 -2.99
N LEU A 92 -8.51 -0.38 -2.54
CA LEU A 92 -8.56 0.52 -1.38
C LEU A 92 -9.23 1.87 -1.68
N CYS A 93 -9.22 2.28 -2.96
CA CYS A 93 -9.85 3.51 -3.43
C CYS A 93 -11.33 3.33 -3.79
N ALA A 94 -11.76 2.09 -4.06
CA ALA A 94 -13.16 1.73 -4.32
C ALA A 94 -14.06 1.86 -3.09
#